data_AF-A9ESW3-F1
#
_entry.id   AF-A9ESW3-F1
#
_cell.length_a   1.000
_cell.length_b   1.000
_cell.length_c   1.000
_cell.angle_alpha   90.00
_cell.angle_beta   90.00
_cell.angle_gamma   90.00
#
_symmetry.space_group_name_H-M   'P 1'
#
loop_
_entity.id
_entity.type
_entity.pdbx_description
1 polymer ?
#
loop_
_entity_poly.entity_id
_entity_poly.type
_entity_poly.pdbx_seq_one_letter_code
_entity_poly.pdbx_strand_id
1 'polypeptide(L)'
;MEPMNTKQNGAGTSPISAERPAESALSAAAVEPVAPCAPPPSTVEDLAEGCVRFVERALGVRLDYRPETLPVLDHYLEQARGATSERVEALPMIAHMAGAYFGEVIRRRHASWWRLDGEDPTYWQVQFGSVYLAFSPVLFVREALTRGHRADASLDLAEDSLSGDPAALELEEDDREAVAARLAELPSVSENEYYAPSTRLEVIDIAVDAIRSRRLEAGEDTDAALEPGDYERGGD
;
A
#
# COMPACT_ATOMS: atom_id res chain seq x y z
N MET A 1 65.62 -6.84 37.92
CA MET A 1 66.90 -7.14 37.22
C MET A 1 66.54 -8.08 36.09
N GLU A 2 66.77 -7.65 34.84
CA GLU A 2 66.36 -8.31 33.59
C GLU A 2 66.82 -9.78 33.49
N PRO A 3 66.21 -10.58 32.59
CA PRO A 3 66.81 -10.70 31.25
C PRO A 3 65.77 -10.86 30.11
N MET A 4 66.13 -10.50 28.86
CA MET A 4 66.60 -11.45 27.84
C MET A 4 66.35 -10.93 26.41
N ASN A 5 67.44 -10.94 25.64
CA ASN A 5 67.57 -10.36 24.31
C ASN A 5 67.42 -11.43 23.21
N THR A 6 66.79 -11.00 22.10
CA THR A 6 66.86 -11.42 20.68
C THR A 6 67.28 -12.85 20.28
N LYS A 7 66.44 -13.50 19.46
CA LYS A 7 66.64 -13.86 18.03
C LYS A 7 65.83 -15.11 17.67
N GLN A 8 64.91 -14.98 16.71
CA GLN A 8 64.31 -16.14 16.04
C GLN A 8 64.46 -15.94 14.53
N ASN A 9 65.32 -16.79 13.96
CA ASN A 9 65.56 -16.93 12.53
C ASN A 9 64.47 -17.80 11.89
N GLY A 10 64.25 -17.59 10.60
CA GLY A 10 63.12 -18.13 9.87
C GLY A 10 63.25 -19.53 9.28
N ALA A 11 62.13 -19.94 8.71
CA ALA A 11 61.92 -20.93 7.66
C ALA A 11 60.67 -20.38 6.92
N GLY A 12 60.64 -20.16 5.62
CA GLY A 12 60.92 -21.16 4.60
C GLY A 12 59.60 -21.87 4.28
N THR A 13 59.23 -21.87 3.00
CA THR A 13 58.18 -22.68 2.33
C THR A 13 56.84 -21.96 2.07
N SER A 14 56.72 -21.36 0.87
CA SER A 14 55.44 -21.25 0.15
C SER A 14 54.91 -22.66 -0.13
N PRO A 15 53.58 -22.85 -0.22
CA PRO A 15 53.07 -23.13 -1.57
C PRO A 15 51.61 -22.68 -1.84
N ILE A 16 51.27 -22.74 -3.14
CA ILE A 16 49.92 -22.86 -3.73
C ILE A 16 49.08 -21.58 -3.82
N SER A 17 49.23 -20.89 -4.95
CA SER A 17 48.19 -20.05 -5.53
C SER A 17 46.96 -20.92 -5.87
N ALA A 18 45.86 -20.67 -5.18
CA ALA A 18 44.54 -21.15 -5.60
C ALA A 18 43.90 -20.05 -6.46
N GLU A 19 43.79 -20.31 -7.77
CA GLU A 19 42.98 -19.52 -8.69
C GLU A 19 41.52 -19.58 -8.23
N ARG A 20 40.97 -18.44 -7.81
CA ARG A 20 39.53 -18.28 -7.57
C ARG A 20 38.81 -18.24 -8.92
N PRO A 21 37.75 -19.04 -9.14
CA PRO A 21 36.91 -18.89 -10.32
C PRO A 21 36.27 -17.50 -10.31
N ALA A 22 36.29 -16.84 -11.46
CA ALA A 22 35.64 -15.56 -11.68
C ALA A 22 34.15 -15.63 -11.30
N GLU A 23 33.76 -14.87 -10.29
CA GLU A 23 32.37 -14.58 -9.99
C GLU A 23 31.77 -13.89 -11.22
N SER A 24 30.92 -14.63 -11.92
CA SER A 24 30.06 -14.13 -12.98
C SER A 24 29.12 -13.10 -12.36
N ALA A 25 29.49 -11.83 -12.47
CA ALA A 25 28.63 -10.70 -12.18
C ALA A 25 27.43 -10.75 -13.14
N LEU A 26 26.37 -11.43 -12.71
CA LEU A 26 25.04 -11.23 -13.24
C LEU A 26 24.68 -9.77 -12.94
N SER A 27 24.68 -8.99 -14.01
CA SER A 27 24.20 -7.63 -14.12
C SER A 27 22.97 -7.41 -13.25
N ALA A 28 23.17 -6.79 -12.10
CA ALA A 28 22.09 -6.07 -11.43
C ALA A 28 21.62 -5.02 -12.42
N ALA A 29 20.48 -5.25 -13.05
CA ALA A 29 19.75 -4.20 -13.74
C ALA A 29 19.65 -3.05 -12.75
N ALA A 30 20.28 -1.93 -13.08
CA ALA A 30 20.17 -0.73 -12.30
C ALA A 30 18.69 -0.37 -12.25
N VAL A 31 18.06 -0.59 -11.10
CA VAL A 31 16.79 0.03 -10.77
C VAL A 31 17.09 1.52 -10.81
N GLU A 32 16.61 2.20 -11.85
CA GLU A 32 16.72 3.65 -11.92
C GLU A 32 16.14 4.22 -10.60
N PRO A 33 16.81 5.21 -9.99
CA PRO A 33 16.30 5.81 -8.77
C PRO A 33 14.93 6.41 -9.07
N VAL A 34 13.88 5.77 -8.54
CA VAL A 34 12.51 6.29 -8.55
C VAL A 34 12.60 7.73 -8.07
N ALA A 35 12.18 8.68 -8.91
CA ALA A 35 12.16 10.09 -8.57
C ALA A 35 11.48 10.26 -7.20
N PRO A 36 12.00 11.11 -6.29
CA PRO A 36 11.43 11.23 -4.96
C PRO A 36 9.96 11.59 -5.07
N CYS A 37 9.11 10.71 -4.54
CA CYS A 37 7.67 10.92 -4.49
C CYS A 37 7.42 12.26 -3.77
N ALA A 38 6.65 13.17 -4.38
CA ALA A 38 6.38 14.49 -3.82
C ALA A 38 5.87 14.36 -2.37
N PRO A 39 6.10 15.35 -1.48
CA PRO A 39 5.53 15.29 -0.14
C PRO A 39 4.00 15.21 -0.21
N PRO A 40 3.33 14.43 0.67
CA PRO A 40 1.88 14.41 0.72
C PRO A 40 1.31 15.75 1.21
N PRO A 41 0.01 16.02 1.02
CA PRO A 41 -0.67 17.11 1.70
C PRO A 41 -0.51 17.01 3.23
N SER A 42 -0.30 18.14 3.91
CA SER A 42 0.01 18.15 5.35
C SER A 42 -1.07 17.49 6.21
N THR A 43 -2.34 17.62 5.84
CA THR A 43 -3.46 16.98 6.55
C THR A 43 -3.41 15.46 6.45
N VAL A 44 -3.00 14.91 5.31
CA VAL A 44 -2.77 13.47 5.13
C VAL A 44 -1.57 13.03 5.97
N GLU A 45 -0.47 13.80 5.93
CA GLU A 45 0.72 13.52 6.73
C GLU A 45 0.40 13.46 8.23
N ASP A 46 -0.33 14.44 8.74
CA ASP A 46 -0.72 14.53 10.15
C ASP A 46 -1.56 13.32 10.60
N LEU A 47 -2.53 12.90 9.77
CA LEU A 47 -3.37 11.73 10.01
C LEU A 47 -2.55 10.43 9.97
N ALA A 48 -1.69 10.28 8.96
CA ALA A 48 -0.85 9.10 8.78
C ALA A 48 0.15 8.95 9.94
N GLU A 49 0.82 10.04 10.35
CA GLU A 49 1.69 10.06 11.52
C GLU A 49 0.91 9.83 12.83
N GLY A 50 -0.35 10.27 12.88
CA GLY A 50 -1.30 9.89 13.92
C GLY A 50 -1.43 8.38 14.03
N CYS A 51 -1.72 7.70 12.92
CA CYS A 51 -1.80 6.24 12.86
C CYS A 51 -0.52 5.57 13.38
N VAL A 52 0.65 6.01 12.90
CA VAL A 52 1.96 5.47 13.34
C VAL A 52 2.08 5.55 14.86
N ARG A 53 1.78 6.70 15.47
CA ARG A 53 1.85 6.89 16.93
C ARG A 53 0.85 6.01 17.69
N PHE A 54 -0.37 5.88 17.19
CA PHE A 54 -1.40 5.06 17.83
C PHE A 54 -1.04 3.57 17.78
N VAL A 55 -0.60 3.08 16.62
CA VAL A 55 -0.20 1.68 16.45
C VAL A 55 1.05 1.36 17.26
N GLU A 56 2.06 2.24 17.25
CA GLU A 56 3.27 2.08 18.07
C GLU A 56 2.93 2.03 19.57
N ARG A 57 2.01 2.88 20.03
CA ARG A 57 1.54 2.86 21.42
C ARG A 57 0.74 1.60 21.77
N ALA A 58 -0.07 1.08 20.85
CA ALA A 58 -0.94 -0.05 21.09
C ALA A 58 -0.20 -1.40 21.02
N LEU A 59 0.68 -1.56 20.03
CA LEU A 59 1.31 -2.82 19.68
C LEU A 59 2.83 -2.86 19.96
N GLY A 60 3.45 -1.72 20.28
CA GLY A 60 4.90 -1.63 20.50
C GLY A 60 5.74 -1.74 19.21
N VAL A 61 5.10 -1.71 18.05
CA VAL A 61 5.75 -1.79 16.73
C VAL A 61 5.45 -0.52 15.94
N ARG A 62 6.51 0.15 15.47
CA ARG A 62 6.39 1.35 14.65
C ARG A 62 6.17 0.97 13.19
N LEU A 63 5.12 1.53 12.60
CA LEU A 63 4.85 1.44 11.16
C LEU A 63 5.85 2.30 10.38
N ASP A 64 6.35 1.80 9.24
CA ASP A 64 7.47 2.41 8.49
C ASP A 64 7.12 2.84 7.05
N TYR A 65 5.82 2.88 6.73
CA TYR A 65 5.26 3.14 5.41
C TYR A 65 5.68 2.16 4.31
N ARG A 66 6.26 1.00 4.65
CA ARG A 66 6.52 -0.06 3.69
C ARG A 66 5.44 -1.14 3.76
N PRO A 67 5.15 -1.84 2.65
CA PRO A 67 4.21 -2.94 2.62
C PRO A 67 4.40 -3.98 3.73
N GLU A 68 5.65 -4.23 4.14
CA GLU A 68 5.96 -5.24 5.16
C GLU A 68 5.41 -4.92 6.55
N THR A 69 5.02 -3.67 6.83
CA THR A 69 4.38 -3.30 8.10
C THR A 69 2.85 -3.30 8.04
N LEU A 70 2.22 -3.54 6.87
CA LEU A 70 0.76 -3.65 6.77
C LEU A 70 0.14 -4.78 7.62
N PRO A 71 0.75 -5.97 7.78
CA PRO A 71 0.22 -6.98 8.69
C PRO A 71 0.09 -6.51 10.15
N VAL A 72 0.92 -5.55 10.57
CA VAL A 72 0.80 -4.91 11.90
C VAL A 72 -0.44 -4.02 11.95
N LEU A 73 -0.72 -3.28 10.88
CA LEU A 73 -1.93 -2.48 10.75
C LEU A 73 -3.19 -3.37 10.70
N ASP A 74 -3.15 -4.49 9.98
CA ASP A 74 -4.25 -5.46 9.92
C ASP A 74 -4.62 -5.94 11.33
N HIS A 75 -3.60 -6.35 12.10
CA HIS A 75 -3.78 -6.79 13.48
C HIS A 75 -4.35 -5.68 14.37
N TYR A 76 -3.85 -4.45 14.21
CA TYR A 76 -4.38 -3.29 14.93
C TYR A 76 -5.86 -3.04 14.61
N LEU A 77 -6.24 -3.09 13.33
CA LEU A 77 -7.63 -2.88 12.91
C LEU A 77 -8.56 -4.00 13.41
N GLU A 78 -8.07 -5.24 13.49
CA GLU A 78 -8.83 -6.34 14.08
C GLU A 78 -9.10 -6.13 15.57
N GLN A 79 -8.11 -5.64 16.35
CA GLN A 79 -8.31 -5.26 17.75
C GLN A 79 -9.23 -4.03 17.88
N ALA A 80 -9.01 -3.03 17.03
CA ALA A 80 -9.77 -1.78 17.04
C ALA A 80 -11.25 -2.01 16.71
N ARG A 81 -11.56 -2.97 15.84
CA ARG A 81 -12.94 -3.35 15.49
C ARG A 81 -13.77 -3.69 16.74
N GLY A 82 -13.23 -4.51 17.64
CA GLY A 82 -13.91 -4.84 18.90
C GLY A 82 -14.17 -3.61 19.77
N ALA A 83 -13.22 -2.68 19.82
CA ALA A 83 -13.36 -1.43 20.58
C ALA A 83 -14.34 -0.43 19.92
N THR A 84 -14.40 -0.36 18.59
CA THR A 84 -15.32 0.52 17.86
C THR A 84 -16.77 0.05 17.91
N SER A 85 -17.01 -1.24 18.12
CA SER A 85 -18.35 -1.76 18.43
C SER A 85 -18.90 -1.21 19.74
N GLU A 86 -18.03 -0.98 20.73
CA GLU A 86 -18.40 -0.41 22.03
C GLU A 86 -18.42 1.13 22.00
N ARG A 87 -17.64 1.74 21.11
CA ARG A 87 -17.48 3.20 20.97
C ARG A 87 -17.52 3.63 19.50
N VAL A 88 -18.73 3.70 18.95
CA VAL A 88 -18.97 4.06 17.55
C VAL A 88 -18.37 5.43 17.18
N GLU A 89 -18.31 6.37 18.13
CA GLU A 89 -17.71 7.70 17.94
C GLU A 89 -16.20 7.67 17.60
N ALA A 90 -15.48 6.60 17.95
CA ALA A 90 -14.06 6.46 17.63
C ALA A 90 -13.81 5.97 16.20
N LEU A 91 -14.83 5.44 15.53
CA LEU A 91 -14.72 4.82 14.21
C LEU A 91 -14.21 5.80 13.13
N PRO A 92 -14.76 7.02 12.96
CA PRO A 92 -14.27 7.93 11.92
C PRO A 92 -12.80 8.28 12.12
N MET A 93 -12.40 8.57 13.35
CA MET A 93 -11.01 8.89 13.69
C MET A 93 -10.05 7.75 13.32
N ILE A 94 -10.37 6.50 13.68
CA ILE A 94 -9.52 5.35 13.37
C ILE A 94 -9.48 5.11 11.86
N ALA A 95 -10.63 5.20 11.18
CA ALA A 95 -10.71 5.05 9.73
C ALA A 95 -9.90 6.12 8.99
N HIS A 96 -9.98 7.38 9.41
CA HIS A 96 -9.25 8.50 8.83
C HIS A 96 -7.74 8.34 8.99
N MET A 97 -7.25 8.05 10.20
CA MET A 97 -5.82 7.89 10.44
C MET A 97 -5.25 6.67 9.71
N ALA A 98 -5.87 5.50 9.86
CA ALA A 98 -5.39 4.28 9.21
C ALA A 98 -5.58 4.31 7.69
N GLY A 99 -6.64 4.94 7.19
CA GLY A 99 -6.84 5.16 5.76
C GLY A 99 -5.76 6.08 5.16
N ALA A 100 -5.46 7.21 5.82
CA ALA A 100 -4.38 8.11 5.39
C ALA A 100 -3.02 7.39 5.36
N TYR A 101 -2.70 6.62 6.41
CA TYR A 101 -1.48 5.81 6.44
C TYR A 101 -1.45 4.77 5.31
N PHE A 102 -2.53 4.02 5.10
CA PHE A 102 -2.61 3.01 4.04
C PHE A 102 -2.45 3.66 2.65
N GLY A 103 -3.12 4.78 2.40
CA GLY A 103 -2.97 5.53 1.16
C GLY A 103 -1.53 6.03 0.94
N GLU A 104 -0.81 6.42 1.99
CA GLU A 104 0.62 6.77 1.88
C GLU A 104 1.51 5.56 1.53
N VAL A 105 1.20 4.36 2.03
CA VAL A 105 1.91 3.14 1.61
C VAL A 105 1.73 2.91 0.11
N ILE A 106 0.49 3.05 -0.39
CA ILE A 106 0.18 2.91 -1.81
C ILE A 106 0.89 4.00 -2.63
N ARG A 107 0.82 5.26 -2.19
CA ARG A 107 1.41 6.41 -2.89
C ARG A 107 2.94 6.36 -3.01
N ARG A 108 3.60 5.73 -2.04
CA ARG A 108 5.05 5.51 -2.08
C ARG A 108 5.44 4.32 -2.95
N ARG A 109 4.53 3.37 -3.15
CA ARG A 109 4.74 2.16 -3.96
C ARG A 109 4.46 2.39 -5.44
N HIS A 110 3.42 3.16 -5.75
CA HIS A 110 2.94 3.42 -7.11
C HIS A 110 3.03 4.90 -7.45
N ALA A 111 3.31 5.22 -8.72
CA ALA A 111 3.23 6.59 -9.21
C ALA A 111 1.78 7.09 -9.12
N SER A 112 1.48 7.83 -8.04
CA SER A 112 0.13 8.27 -7.69
C SER A 112 0.18 9.53 -6.81
N TRP A 113 -0.97 10.17 -6.64
CA TRP A 113 -1.15 11.37 -5.83
C TRP A 113 -2.45 11.33 -5.04
N TRP A 114 -2.56 12.22 -4.05
CA TRP A 114 -3.80 12.43 -3.32
C TRP A 114 -4.67 13.47 -4.02
N ARG A 115 -5.97 13.19 -4.11
CA ARG A 115 -7.01 14.17 -4.40
C ARG A 115 -7.87 14.38 -3.14
N LEU A 116 -7.95 15.63 -2.69
CA LEU A 116 -8.67 16.03 -1.48
C LEU A 116 -9.96 16.75 -1.89
N ASP A 117 -11.05 15.99 -1.99
CA ASP A 117 -12.37 16.54 -2.27
C ASP A 117 -13.08 16.87 -0.95
N GLY A 118 -12.99 18.14 -0.54
CA GLY A 118 -13.60 18.64 0.70
C GLY A 118 -12.80 18.32 1.98
N GLU A 119 -13.42 18.59 3.13
CA GLU A 119 -12.77 18.48 4.44
C GLU A 119 -12.84 17.08 5.05
N ASP A 120 -13.81 16.25 4.67
CA ASP A 120 -13.98 14.90 5.23
C ASP A 120 -13.05 13.90 4.51
N PRO A 121 -12.08 13.29 5.23
CA PRO A 121 -11.14 12.33 4.65
C PRO A 121 -11.76 11.11 3.99
N THR A 122 -13.03 10.82 4.26
CA THR A 122 -13.81 9.78 3.57
C THR A 122 -13.80 9.94 2.06
N TYR A 123 -13.86 11.18 1.57
CA TYR A 123 -13.94 11.50 0.14
C TYR A 123 -12.57 11.69 -0.52
N TRP A 124 -11.48 11.61 0.25
CA TRP A 124 -10.14 11.72 -0.32
C TRP A 124 -9.77 10.44 -1.06
N GLN A 125 -9.09 10.59 -2.19
CA GLN A 125 -8.72 9.50 -3.05
C GLN A 125 -7.21 9.47 -3.31
N VAL A 126 -6.70 8.26 -3.55
CA VAL A 126 -5.40 8.06 -4.20
C VAL A 126 -5.68 7.76 -5.67
N GLN A 127 -5.02 8.50 -6.57
CA GLN A 127 -5.18 8.42 -8.03
C GLN A 127 -3.86 8.09 -8.70
N PHE A 128 -3.89 7.20 -9.69
CA PHE A 128 -2.69 6.64 -10.31
C PHE A 128 -2.31 7.39 -11.59
N GLY A 129 -1.01 7.59 -11.78
CA GLY A 129 -0.45 8.22 -12.98
C GLY A 129 -0.22 7.24 -14.14
N SER A 130 0.10 5.98 -13.82
CA SER A 130 0.48 4.97 -14.82
C SER A 130 -0.71 4.21 -15.44
N VAL A 131 -1.80 4.09 -14.69
CA VAL A 131 -3.04 3.44 -15.11
C VAL A 131 -4.22 4.22 -14.56
N TYR A 132 -5.38 4.17 -15.22
CA TYR A 132 -6.58 4.81 -14.68
C TYR A 132 -7.12 3.96 -13.53
N LEU A 133 -6.76 4.34 -12.31
CA LEU A 133 -7.15 3.67 -11.08
C LEU A 133 -7.25 4.71 -9.96
N ALA A 134 -8.41 4.80 -9.33
CA ALA A 134 -8.61 5.60 -8.14
C ALA A 134 -9.42 4.85 -7.08
N PHE A 135 -9.21 5.19 -5.80
CA PHE A 135 -10.02 4.67 -4.70
C PHE A 135 -9.87 5.54 -3.45
N SER A 136 -10.77 5.38 -2.47
CA SER A 136 -10.64 5.97 -1.14
C SER A 136 -10.05 4.97 -0.13
N PRO A 137 -8.82 5.19 0.35
CA PRO A 137 -8.20 4.34 1.38
C PRO A 137 -9.00 4.31 2.69
N VAL A 138 -9.64 5.44 3.05
CA VAL A 138 -10.45 5.56 4.25
C VAL A 138 -11.67 4.66 4.19
N LEU A 139 -12.30 4.55 3.01
CA LEU A 139 -13.44 3.67 2.82
C LEU A 139 -13.07 2.19 2.99
N PHE A 140 -11.92 1.74 2.48
CA PHE A 140 -11.44 0.37 2.68
C PHE A 140 -11.24 0.04 4.16
N VAL A 141 -10.61 0.95 4.91
CA VAL A 141 -10.40 0.77 6.35
C VAL A 141 -11.73 0.79 7.11
N ARG A 142 -12.66 1.66 6.71
CA ARG A 142 -13.99 1.71 7.32
C ARG A 142 -14.75 0.40 7.15
N GLU A 143 -14.66 -0.24 5.98
CA GLU A 143 -15.21 -1.59 5.78
C GLU A 143 -14.57 -2.61 6.71
N ALA A 144 -13.23 -2.59 6.84
CA ALA A 144 -12.51 -3.50 7.73
C ALA A 144 -12.94 -3.36 9.21
N LEU A 145 -13.30 -2.14 9.63
CA LEU A 145 -13.78 -1.84 10.98
C LEU A 145 -15.28 -2.15 11.19
N THR A 146 -16.10 -2.12 10.13
CA THR A 146 -17.57 -2.25 10.23
C THR A 146 -18.10 -3.60 9.78
N ARG A 147 -17.27 -4.44 9.15
CA ARG A 147 -17.65 -5.80 8.75
C ARG A 147 -18.19 -6.61 9.94
N GLY A 148 -19.22 -7.41 9.68
CA GLY A 148 -19.98 -8.12 10.71
C GLY A 148 -21.06 -7.30 11.43
N HIS A 149 -21.05 -5.95 11.37
CA HIS A 149 -22.13 -5.09 11.88
C HIS A 149 -23.13 -4.68 10.78
N ARG A 150 -22.85 -5.00 9.50
CA ARG A 150 -23.78 -4.78 8.37
C ARG A 150 -25.13 -5.48 8.51
N ALA A 151 -25.25 -6.49 9.38
CA ALA A 151 -26.53 -7.12 9.68
C ALA A 151 -27.48 -6.23 10.51
N ASP A 152 -26.95 -5.27 11.28
CA ASP A 152 -27.74 -4.37 12.14
C ASP A 152 -27.75 -2.90 11.64
N ALA A 153 -26.79 -2.51 10.79
CA ALA A 153 -26.59 -1.13 10.33
C ALA A 153 -27.12 -0.85 8.91
N SER A 154 -28.12 -1.60 8.45
CA SER A 154 -28.75 -1.38 7.13
C SER A 154 -29.65 -0.13 7.06
N LEU A 155 -29.43 0.88 7.90
CA LEU A 155 -30.38 2.00 8.05
C LEU A 155 -29.82 3.42 7.90
N ASP A 156 -28.51 3.67 7.83
CA ASP A 156 -28.01 5.08 7.84
C ASP A 156 -27.07 5.46 6.67
N LEU A 157 -26.86 4.60 5.67
CA LEU A 157 -26.05 4.96 4.47
C LEU A 157 -26.78 4.79 3.13
N ALA A 158 -28.09 4.58 3.14
CA ALA A 158 -28.95 4.99 2.02
C ALA A 158 -29.67 6.23 2.55
N GLU A 159 -29.55 7.42 1.99
CA GLU A 159 -29.95 7.78 0.63
C GLU A 159 -29.30 9.14 0.30
N ASP A 160 -28.12 9.17 -0.33
CA ASP A 160 -27.85 10.22 -1.31
C ASP A 160 -26.65 9.88 -2.23
N SER A 161 -27.00 9.59 -3.48
CA SER A 161 -26.24 9.99 -4.66
C SER A 161 -24.81 9.46 -4.87
N LEU A 162 -24.61 8.14 -5.03
CA LEU A 162 -23.66 7.57 -6.01
C LEU A 162 -24.08 6.11 -6.33
N SER A 163 -24.35 5.81 -7.60
CA SER A 163 -24.53 4.42 -8.06
C SER A 163 -23.19 3.68 -8.00
N GLY A 164 -22.98 2.84 -6.97
CA GLY A 164 -21.80 1.98 -6.86
C GLY A 164 -21.48 1.59 -5.42
N ASP A 165 -20.57 0.62 -5.25
CA ASP A 165 -19.92 0.38 -3.97
C ASP A 165 -18.91 1.51 -3.73
N PRO A 166 -19.10 2.37 -2.71
CA PRO A 166 -18.21 3.52 -2.49
C PRO A 166 -16.79 3.07 -2.14
N ALA A 167 -16.60 1.83 -1.68
CA ALA A 167 -15.29 1.23 -1.41
C ALA A 167 -14.78 0.36 -2.58
N ALA A 168 -15.23 0.60 -3.81
CA ALA A 168 -14.69 -0.05 -5.00
C ALA A 168 -13.49 0.70 -5.60
N LEU A 169 -12.70 -0.01 -6.40
CA LEU A 169 -11.74 0.59 -7.32
C LEU A 169 -12.50 1.26 -8.47
N GLU A 170 -12.20 2.54 -8.71
CA GLU A 170 -12.60 3.27 -9.90
C GLU A 170 -11.64 2.92 -11.03
N LEU A 171 -12.17 2.29 -12.07
CA LEU A 171 -11.46 1.75 -13.23
C LEU A 171 -12.27 2.03 -14.50
N GLU A 172 -11.58 2.11 -15.64
CA GLU A 172 -12.23 2.04 -16.96
C GLU A 172 -12.95 0.70 -17.14
N GLU A 173 -13.93 0.63 -18.04
CA GLU A 173 -14.76 -0.57 -18.22
C GLU A 173 -13.95 -1.79 -18.68
N ASP A 174 -13.13 -1.62 -19.71
CA ASP A 174 -12.25 -2.68 -20.24
C ASP A 174 -11.20 -3.12 -19.22
N ASP A 175 -10.67 -2.17 -18.45
CA ASP A 175 -9.73 -2.43 -17.35
C ASP A 175 -10.40 -3.24 -16.23
N ARG A 176 -11.64 -2.90 -15.86
CA ARG A 176 -12.41 -3.60 -14.84
C ARG A 176 -12.64 -5.06 -15.22
N GLU A 177 -12.95 -5.36 -16.47
CA GLU A 177 -13.12 -6.73 -16.95
C GLU A 177 -11.80 -7.53 -16.85
N ALA A 178 -10.69 -6.94 -17.28
CA ALA A 178 -9.37 -7.57 -17.19
C ALA A 178 -8.95 -7.84 -15.74
N VAL A 179 -9.17 -6.88 -14.84
CA VAL A 179 -8.90 -7.04 -13.40
C VAL A 179 -9.78 -8.15 -12.81
N ALA A 180 -11.08 -8.16 -13.11
CA ALA A 180 -12.00 -9.19 -12.62
C ALA A 180 -11.60 -10.59 -13.10
N ALA A 181 -11.18 -10.73 -14.37
CA ALA A 181 -10.68 -11.99 -14.91
C ALA A 181 -9.43 -12.48 -14.16
N ARG A 182 -8.47 -11.59 -13.89
CA ARG A 182 -7.26 -11.94 -13.11
C ARG A 182 -7.57 -12.32 -11.67
N LEU A 183 -8.45 -11.59 -11.00
CA LEU A 183 -8.86 -11.91 -9.63
C LEU A 183 -9.63 -13.24 -9.54
N ALA A 184 -10.38 -13.63 -10.57
CA ALA A 184 -11.12 -14.89 -10.61
C ALA A 184 -10.19 -16.13 -10.71
N GLU A 185 -8.94 -15.96 -11.14
CA GLU A 185 -7.94 -17.03 -11.18
C GLU A 185 -7.32 -17.30 -9.79
N LEU A 186 -7.50 -16.38 -8.83
CA LEU A 186 -6.92 -16.49 -7.50
C LEU A 186 -7.76 -17.39 -6.58
N PRO A 187 -7.14 -18.07 -5.61
CA PRO A 187 -7.88 -18.77 -4.57
C PRO A 187 -8.77 -17.82 -3.77
N SER A 188 -9.92 -18.32 -3.32
CA SER A 188 -10.76 -17.57 -2.39
C SER A 188 -10.02 -17.34 -1.07
N VAL A 189 -10.06 -16.11 -0.56
CA VAL A 189 -9.55 -15.76 0.76
C VAL A 189 -10.69 -15.76 1.79
N SER A 190 -10.33 -15.81 3.07
CA SER A 190 -11.31 -15.62 4.14
C SER A 190 -11.88 -14.20 4.12
N GLU A 191 -13.07 -13.99 4.70
CA GLU A 191 -13.62 -12.64 4.88
C GLU A 191 -12.65 -11.75 5.69
N ASN A 192 -11.92 -12.36 6.63
CA ASN A 192 -10.93 -11.66 7.45
C ASN A 192 -9.79 -11.09 6.60
N GLU A 193 -9.27 -11.87 5.65
CA GLU A 193 -8.23 -11.47 4.72
C GLU A 193 -8.76 -10.50 3.65
N TYR A 194 -10.00 -10.69 3.16
CA TYR A 194 -10.58 -9.85 2.11
C TYR A 194 -10.55 -8.34 2.43
N TYR A 195 -10.84 -7.96 3.67
CA TYR A 195 -10.81 -6.55 4.09
C TYR A 195 -9.48 -6.10 4.72
N ALA A 196 -8.48 -6.96 4.81
CA ALA A 196 -7.19 -6.58 5.39
C ALA A 196 -6.44 -5.61 4.46
N PRO A 197 -5.92 -4.47 4.97
CA PRO A 197 -5.05 -3.57 4.19
C PRO A 197 -3.92 -4.27 3.42
N SER A 198 -3.27 -5.29 3.99
CA SER A 198 -2.25 -6.06 3.26
C SER A 198 -2.80 -6.73 2.00
N THR A 199 -3.92 -7.46 2.10
CA THR A 199 -4.60 -8.07 0.96
C THR A 199 -5.12 -7.03 -0.02
N ARG A 200 -5.64 -5.88 0.46
CA ARG A 200 -6.10 -4.79 -0.40
C ARG A 200 -4.94 -4.22 -1.23
N LEU A 201 -3.75 -4.10 -0.66
CA LEU A 201 -2.54 -3.74 -1.43
C LEU A 201 -2.25 -4.79 -2.51
N GLU A 202 -2.29 -6.09 -2.19
CA GLU A 202 -2.07 -7.14 -3.20
C GLU A 202 -3.08 -7.05 -4.35
N VAL A 203 -4.35 -6.81 -4.05
CA VAL A 203 -5.40 -6.60 -5.07
C VAL A 203 -5.10 -5.39 -5.94
N ILE A 204 -4.60 -4.28 -5.37
CA ILE A 204 -4.21 -3.09 -6.12
C ILE A 204 -3.02 -3.40 -7.04
N ASP A 205 -2.00 -4.12 -6.54
CA ASP A 205 -0.85 -4.53 -7.35
C ASP A 205 -1.29 -5.41 -8.54
N ILE A 206 -2.16 -6.39 -8.27
CA ILE A 206 -2.73 -7.26 -9.30
C ILE A 206 -3.57 -6.47 -10.30
N ALA A 207 -4.32 -5.47 -9.84
CA ALA A 207 -5.11 -4.62 -10.72
C ALA A 207 -4.23 -3.82 -11.68
N VAL A 208 -3.16 -3.19 -11.17
CA VAL A 208 -2.19 -2.45 -11.99
C VAL A 208 -1.55 -3.37 -13.04
N ASP A 209 -1.12 -4.57 -12.64
CA ASP A 209 -0.49 -5.53 -13.54
C ASP A 209 -1.47 -6.07 -14.60
N ALA A 210 -2.73 -6.30 -14.23
CA ALA A 210 -3.78 -6.72 -15.14
C ALA A 210 -4.06 -5.66 -16.22
N ILE A 211 -4.14 -4.39 -15.81
CA ILE A 211 -4.36 -3.26 -16.73
C ILE A 211 -3.19 -3.14 -17.71
N ARG A 212 -1.95 -3.15 -17.20
CA ARG A 212 -0.75 -3.11 -18.04
C ARG A 212 -0.70 -4.27 -19.04
N SER A 213 -1.05 -5.47 -18.59
CA SER A 213 -1.08 -6.66 -19.45
C SER A 213 -2.11 -6.51 -20.56
N ARG A 214 -3.33 -6.04 -20.24
CA ARG A 214 -4.37 -5.78 -21.24
C ARG A 214 -3.92 -4.76 -22.29
N ARG A 215 -3.34 -3.64 -21.85
CA ARG A 215 -2.82 -2.58 -22.75
C ARG A 215 -1.73 -3.11 -23.68
N LEU A 216 -0.82 -3.91 -23.15
CA LEU A 216 0.22 -4.56 -23.95
C LEU A 216 -0.36 -5.49 -25.03
N GLU A 217 -1.36 -6.30 -24.67
CA GLU A 217 -2.05 -7.20 -25.61
C GLU A 217 -2.82 -6.43 -26.70
N ALA A 218 -3.34 -5.24 -26.36
CA ALA A 218 -4.00 -4.32 -27.28
C ALA A 218 -3.01 -3.53 -28.16
N GLY A 219 -1.71 -3.58 -27.88
CA GLY A 219 -0.68 -2.77 -28.55
C GLY A 219 -0.69 -1.29 -28.14
N GLU A 220 -1.25 -0.99 -26.97
CA GLU A 220 -1.27 0.32 -26.33
C GLU A 220 -0.03 0.52 -25.45
N ASP A 221 0.24 1.77 -25.04
CA ASP A 221 1.28 2.06 -24.06
C ASP A 221 0.89 1.48 -22.69
N THR A 222 1.79 0.69 -22.09
CA THR A 222 1.53 0.02 -20.81
C THR A 222 1.38 1.00 -19.66
N ASP A 223 2.18 2.06 -19.67
CA ASP A 223 2.15 3.13 -18.67
C ASP A 223 1.67 4.42 -19.33
N ALA A 224 0.53 4.92 -18.87
CA ALA A 224 0.09 6.27 -19.18
C ALA A 224 0.90 7.32 -18.39
N ALA A 225 0.75 8.58 -18.78
CA ALA A 225 1.25 9.73 -18.06
C ALA A 225 0.07 10.59 -17.59
N LEU A 226 -0.83 9.99 -16.80
CA LEU A 226 -2.03 10.66 -16.32
C LEU A 226 -1.66 11.76 -15.32
N GLU A 227 -2.45 12.82 -15.35
CA GLU A 227 -2.40 13.97 -14.48
C GLU A 227 -3.73 14.12 -13.72
N PRO A 228 -3.80 14.95 -12.66
CA PRO A 228 -5.05 15.14 -11.91
C PRO A 228 -6.26 15.53 -12.78
N GLY A 229 -6.04 16.25 -13.88
CA GLY A 229 -7.08 16.65 -14.84
C GLY A 229 -7.78 15.49 -15.54
N ASP A 230 -7.08 14.35 -15.74
CA ASP A 230 -7.66 13.16 -16.37
C ASP A 230 -8.71 12.47 -15.49
N TYR A 231 -8.73 12.79 -14.19
CA TYR A 231 -9.71 12.30 -13.21
C TYR A 231 -10.83 13.33 -12.93
N GLU A 232 -10.82 14.49 -13.58
CA GLU A 232 -11.93 15.44 -13.47
C GLU A 232 -13.14 14.87 -14.22
N ARG A 233 -14.12 14.34 -13.49
CA ARG A 233 -15.42 14.01 -14.08
C ARG A 233 -16.02 15.31 -14.58
N GLY A 234 -16.28 15.39 -15.89
CA GLY A 234 -16.88 16.56 -16.53
C GLY A 234 -18.05 17.09 -15.71
N GLY A 235 -17.89 18.29 -15.17
CA GLY A 235 -18.97 19.00 -14.52
C GLY A 235 -19.92 19.50 -15.59
N ASP A 236 -21.05 18.82 -15.73
CA ASP A 236 -22.24 19.33 -16.42
C ASP A 236 -23.22 19.89 -15.38
#